data_AF-R7PC00-F1
#
_entry.id   AF-R7PC00-F1
#
_cell.length_a   1.000
_cell.length_b   1.000
_cell.length_c   1.000
_cell.angle_alpha   90.00
_cell.angle_beta   90.00
_cell.angle_gamma   90.00
#
_symmetry.space_group_name_H-M   'P 1'
#
loop_
_entity.id
_entity.type
_entity.pdbx_description
1 polymer ?
#
loop_
_entity_poly.entity_id
_entity_poly.type
_entity_poly.pdbx_seq_one_letter_code
_entity_poly.pdbx_strand_id
1 'polypeptide(L)' 'MIHIGHIIEQELRRQRRSISWFAKELYCDRTNVYKIFHKASIDTLLLYRISTILSHNFFQYYTEAFTKDYKM' A
#
# COMPACT_ATOMS: atom_id res chain seq x y z
N MET A 1 14.20 6.32 -0.62
CA MET A 1 13.70 5.11 -1.32
C MET A 1 12.29 4.84 -0.83
N ILE A 2 11.33 4.62 -1.74
CA ILE A 2 9.92 4.41 -1.37
C ILE A 2 9.76 3.08 -0.63
N HIS A 3 9.03 3.09 0.48
CA HIS A 3 8.63 1.87 1.19
C HIS A 3 7.10 1.73 1.18
N ILE A 4 6.57 1.04 0.18
CA ILE A 4 5.13 1.06 -0.13
C ILE A 4 4.26 0.45 0.98
N GLY A 5 4.77 -0.57 1.68
CA GLY A 5 4.07 -1.18 2.80
C GLY A 5 3.75 -0.20 3.93
N HIS A 6 4.65 0.74 4.22
CA HIS A 6 4.45 1.75 5.26
C HIS A 6 3.44 2.80 4.81
N ILE A 7 3.47 3.19 3.54
CA ILE A 7 2.52 4.14 2.97
C ILE A 7 1.10 3.56 3.01
N ILE A 8 0.94 2.27 2.69
CA ILE A 8 -0.34 1.57 2.79
C ILE A 8 -0.83 1.54 4.24
N GLU A 9 0.04 1.25 5.20
CA GLU A 9 -0.32 1.27 6.62
C GLU A 9 -0.78 2.65 7.08
N GLN A 10 -0.05 3.70 6.68
CA GLN A 10 -0.40 5.09 6.99
C GLN A 10 -1.76 5.46 6.41
N GLU A 11 -2.03 5.08 5.17
CA GLU A 11 -3.32 5.36 4.52
C GLU A 11 -4.47 4.61 5.18
N LEU A 12 -4.29 3.33 5.54
CA LEU A 12 -5.28 2.57 6.29
C LEU A 12 -5.62 3.23 7.63
N ARG A 13 -4.59 3.69 8.36
CA ARG A 13 -4.75 4.39 9.64
C ARG A 13 -5.41 5.76 9.45
N ARG A 14 -5.06 6.51 8.39
CA ARG A 14 -5.69 7.78 8.04
C ARG A 14 -7.19 7.64 7.81
N GLN A 15 -7.62 6.53 7.18
CA GLN A 15 -9.03 6.19 6.97
C GLN A 15 -9.72 5.63 8.23
N ARG A 16 -9.00 5.48 9.35
CA ARG A 16 -9.50 4.91 10.61
C ARG A 16 -10.08 3.49 10.45
N ARG A 17 -9.55 2.73 9.49
CA ARG A 17 -9.93 1.34 9.25
C ARG A 17 -9.08 0.41 10.11
N SER A 18 -9.66 -0.69 10.57
CA SER A 18 -8.93 -1.69 11.36
C SER A 18 -8.17 -2.67 10.46
N ILE A 19 -7.11 -3.26 11.01
CA ILE A 19 -6.34 -4.33 10.35
C ILE A 19 -7.25 -5.52 10.03
N SER A 20 -8.20 -5.85 10.91
CA SER A 20 -9.19 -6.91 10.68
C SER A 20 -10.08 -6.65 9.48
N TRP A 21 -10.53 -5.40 9.32
CA TRP A 21 -11.31 -5.00 8.16
C TRP A 21 -10.48 -5.16 6.90
N PHE A 22 -9.24 -4.67 6.90
CA PHE A 22 -8.38 -4.75 5.73
C PHE A 22 -8.02 -6.19 5.33
N ALA A 23 -7.76 -7.05 6.32
CA ALA A 23 -7.52 -8.48 6.11
C ALA A 23 -8.73 -9.15 5.44
N LYS A 24 -9.95 -8.82 5.90
CA LYS A 24 -11.21 -9.30 5.31
C LYS A 24 -11.37 -8.86 3.86
N GLU A 25 -11.16 -7.57 3.55
CA GLU A 25 -11.28 -7.05 2.18
C GLU A 25 -10.23 -7.65 1.22
N LEU A 26 -9.04 -7.97 1.74
CA LEU A 26 -7.98 -8.65 0.98
C LEU A 26 -8.16 -10.16 0.86
N TYR A 27 -9.14 -10.74 1.58
CA TYR A 27 -9.34 -12.18 1.72
C TYR A 27 -8.08 -12.89 2.26
N CYS A 28 -7.51 -12.36 3.34
CA CYS A 28 -6.32 -12.91 3.99
C CYS A 28 -6.36 -12.75 5.52
N ASP A 29 -5.41 -13.38 6.21
CA ASP A 29 -5.25 -13.22 7.67
C ASP A 29 -4.50 -11.94 8.05
N ARG A 30 -4.71 -11.48 9.29
CA ARG A 30 -4.02 -10.31 9.87
C ARG A 30 -2.50 -10.40 9.77
N THR A 31 -1.93 -11.59 9.93
CA THR A 31 -0.48 -11.84 9.77
C THR A 31 0.03 -11.51 8.38
N ASN A 32 -0.78 -11.74 7.32
CA ASN A 32 -0.40 -11.35 5.96
C ASN A 32 -0.46 -9.84 5.76
N VAL A 33 -1.39 -9.16 6.43
CA VAL A 33 -1.44 -7.69 6.43
C VAL A 33 -0.18 -7.09 7.06
N TYR A 34 0.28 -7.60 8.21
CA TYR A 34 1.55 -7.15 8.80
C TYR A 34 2.74 -7.41 7.87
N LYS A 35 2.79 -8.58 7.20
CA LYS A 35 3.82 -8.86 6.19
C LYS A 35 3.80 -7.85 5.04
N ILE A 36 2.62 -7.40 4.59
CA ILE A 36 2.50 -6.36 3.55
C ILE A 36 3.12 -5.05 4.07
N PHE A 37 2.86 -4.66 5.31
CA PHE A 37 3.39 -3.41 5.86
C PHE A 37 4.91 -3.39 5.96
N HIS A 38 5.55 -4.54 6.21
CA HIS A 38 7.01 -4.68 6.24
C HIS A 38 7.68 -4.81 4.86
N LYS A 39 6.92 -4.89 3.77
CA LYS A 39 7.48 -5.01 2.43
C LYS A 39 7.78 -3.64 1.83
N ALA A 40 9.03 -3.43 1.43
CA ALA A 40 9.46 -2.23 0.71
C ALA A 40 8.78 -2.10 -0.65
N SER A 41 8.52 -3.23 -1.31
CA SER A 41 7.78 -3.35 -2.57
C SER A 41 6.83 -4.55 -2.53
N ILE A 42 5.75 -4.46 -3.30
CA ILE A 42 4.80 -5.54 -3.52
C ILE A 42 4.55 -5.70 -5.02
N ASP A 43 3.96 -6.83 -5.42
CA ASP A 43 3.59 -7.04 -6.81
C ASP A 43 2.48 -6.06 -7.25
N THR A 44 2.44 -5.78 -8.54
CA THR A 44 1.55 -4.77 -9.12
C THR A 44 0.07 -5.11 -8.99
N LEU A 45 -0.29 -6.40 -8.99
CA LEU A 45 -1.67 -6.84 -8.84
C LEU A 45 -2.15 -6.65 -7.39
N LEU A 46 -1.33 -6.99 -6.41
CA LEU A 46 -1.62 -6.72 -5.00
C LEU A 46 -1.71 -5.22 -4.74
N LEU A 47 -0.80 -4.41 -5.31
CA LEU A 47 -0.85 -2.95 -5.21
C LEU A 47 -2.16 -2.39 -5.78
N TYR A 48 -2.58 -2.88 -6.95
CA TYR A 48 -3.85 -2.51 -7.57
C TYR A 48 -5.04 -2.86 -6.69
N ARG A 49 -5.10 -4.09 -6.15
CA ARG A 49 -6.19 -4.51 -5.25
C ARG A 49 -6.26 -3.64 -4.00
N ILE A 50 -5.12 -3.37 -3.38
CA ILE A 50 -5.04 -2.49 -2.21
C ILE A 50 -5.49 -1.07 -2.57
N SER A 51 -5.06 -0.56 -3.72
CA SER A 51 -5.51 0.73 -4.26
C SER A 51 -7.02 0.79 -4.41
N THR A 52 -7.65 -0.25 -4.92
CA THR A 52 -9.12 -0.30 -5.06
C THR A 52 -9.82 -0.36 -3.71
N ILE A 53 -9.34 -1.19 -2.77
CA ILE A 53 -9.94 -1.37 -1.44
C ILE A 53 -9.89 -0.06 -0.64
N LEU A 54 -8.76 0.63 -0.69
CA LEU A 54 -8.56 1.89 0.03
C LEU A 54 -8.98 3.12 -0.80
N SER A 55 -9.42 2.93 -2.05
CA SER A 55 -9.74 4.03 -2.97
C SER A 55 -8.65 5.10 -3.04
N HIS A 56 -7.38 4.65 -3.06
CA HIS A 56 -6.21 5.52 -3.08
C HIS A 56 -5.20 5.03 -4.12
N ASN A 57 -4.75 5.93 -5.00
CA ASN A 57 -3.80 5.56 -6.04
C ASN A 57 -2.38 5.42 -5.46
N PHE A 58 -1.94 4.20 -5.13
CA PHE A 58 -0.59 3.98 -4.61
C PHE A 58 0.49 3.97 -5.71
N PHE A 59 0.12 3.86 -6.98
CA PHE A 59 1.08 3.98 -8.08
C PHE A 59 1.66 5.39 -8.20
N GLN A 60 0.93 6.40 -7.73
CA GLN A 60 1.36 7.80 -7.81
C GLN A 60 2.71 8.04 -7.13
N TYR A 61 2.98 7.35 -6.02
CA TYR A 61 4.25 7.48 -5.29
C TYR A 61 5.43 7.05 -6.16
N TYR A 62 5.29 5.95 -6.91
CA TYR A 62 6.34 5.49 -7.82
C TYR A 62 6.52 6.44 -9.01
N THR A 63 5.43 6.93 -9.61
CA THR A 63 5.52 7.88 -10.73
C THR A 63 6.13 9.22 -10.31
N GLU A 64 5.83 9.70 -9.10
CA GLU A 64 6.43 10.91 -8.55
C GLU A 64 7.93 10.76 -8.29
N ALA A 65 8.36 9.64 -7.70
CA ALA A 65 9.78 9.38 -7.51
C ALA A 65 10.51 9.27 -8.86
N PHE A 66 9.96 8.51 -9.80
CA PHE A 66 10.52 8.40 -11.15
C PHE A 66 10.68 9.76 -11.83
N THR A 67 9.69 10.65 -11.68
CA THR A 67 9.75 12.01 -12.25
C THR A 67 10.79 12.89 -11.56
N LYS A 68 10.96 12.77 -10.24
CA LYS A 68 11.96 13.52 -9.48
C LYS A 68 13.38 13.09 -9.83
N ASP A 69 13.60 11.79 -9.96
CA ASP A 69 14.91 11.23 -10.29
C ASP A 69 15.35 11.62 -11.71
N TYR A 70 14.41 11.90 -12.63
CA TYR A 70 14.69 12.35 -14.01
C TYR A 70 14.81 13.88 -14.15
N LYS A 71 14.45 14.66 -13.13
CA LYS A 71 14.61 16.12 -13.11
C LYS A 71 15.90 16.58 -12.41
N MET A 72 16.72 15.65 -11.94
CA MET A 72 18.12 15.86 -11.57
C MET A 72 19.04 15.64 -12.77
#